data_AF-A0A1I7UAJ9-F1
#
_entry.id   AF-A0A1I7UAJ9-F1
#
_cell.length_a   1.000
_cell.length_b   1.000
_cell.length_c   1.000
_cell.angle_alpha   90.00
_cell.angle_beta   90.00
_cell.angle_gamma   90.00
#
_symmetry.space_group_name_H-M   'P 1'
#
loop_
_entity.id
_entity.type
_entity.pdbx_description
1 polymer ?
#
loop_
_entity_poly.entity_id
_entity_poly.type
_entity_poly.pdbx_seq_one_letter_code
_entity_poly.pdbx_strand_id
1 'polypeptide(L)'
;MYLDPSENSLSEPVMVLSKWETLYNPRTCLIGVESRNGVVRNNMIDEFGSYGGRTQISDGWILNEKENVVYFRIHGEALKFFAKSYANREYRLKVEPFDVRYSEMFSYTHKEINDRRGIWRHSSVYASMSIDGEDVVNLPTPELPCFSNTDLSVLTREDPIFGDQYFNGSVFRNDQDYLVFRTRTVSLQNLAFRIEFYHKEKRCALSYVLPSSMSGTHGATVSPVIGLSSAPVGHINVNYMIVKRSQYAEKNPEVDSMRETFGRYWRKRNRMLQIGHRGMGSSYTKNIDQRENTIFSLNEAARRGADYVELDVQLTKDLKTVVYHDFHLLVTVAGRDSPSNTPTAGGENKSLHEIAIKDLTLAQLKLLHFEHISRANGSPDSPVSLSVTPSKNETDELHVPFPSLAQVLRNVDENVGLNIEIKYPMYMKDGSHECEGYFEQNKFVDIILAEVAEHAGNRRIVFSCFEPDICTMITKKQHKYPVSFLVVGATNRYMPFQDIRSDCSKIAANFAAGCELLGVNFHSEELLIDRNPITIADKYGLVKFVWGDDLNSKEVQKHFKEEMNVDGLIFDRIGEDEVMKQNVFVVENHNRNSLFARSQHNSRSPSMSRRCMSTVE
;
A
#
# COMPACT_ATOMS: atom_id res chain seq x y z
N MET A 1 -21.58 11.44 -6.19
CA MET A 1 -21.17 12.25 -7.35
C MET A 1 -20.61 13.55 -6.82
N TYR A 2 -19.52 14.03 -7.41
CA TYR A 2 -18.89 15.32 -7.11
C TYR A 2 -18.83 16.17 -8.36
N LEU A 3 -18.76 17.48 -8.22
CA LEU A 3 -18.65 18.41 -9.34
C LEU A 3 -17.69 19.53 -8.94
N ASP A 4 -16.79 19.93 -9.85
CA ASP A 4 -15.99 21.14 -9.65
C ASP A 4 -16.77 22.38 -10.15
N PRO A 5 -17.12 23.33 -9.28
CA PRO A 5 -17.86 24.53 -9.66
C PRO A 5 -17.21 25.42 -10.73
N SER A 6 -15.89 25.31 -10.99
CA SER A 6 -15.23 26.12 -12.05
C SER A 6 -15.45 25.58 -13.45
N GLU A 7 -15.95 24.36 -13.58
CA GLU A 7 -16.29 23.82 -14.88
C GLU A 7 -17.73 24.26 -15.21
N ASN A 8 -17.93 24.87 -16.39
CA ASN A 8 -19.23 25.39 -16.86
C ASN A 8 -20.39 24.44 -16.54
N SER A 9 -21.64 24.93 -16.56
CA SER A 9 -22.89 24.15 -16.41
C SER A 9 -23.08 22.97 -17.38
N LEU A 10 -22.09 22.68 -18.22
CA LEU A 10 -21.97 21.57 -19.15
C LEU A 10 -21.03 20.44 -18.65
N SER A 11 -20.37 20.61 -17.49
CA SER A 11 -19.48 19.60 -16.94
C SER A 11 -20.25 18.45 -16.32
N GLU A 12 -19.90 17.22 -16.72
CA GLU A 12 -20.55 16.04 -16.18
C GLU A 12 -20.09 15.78 -14.74
N PRO A 13 -21.01 15.50 -13.80
CA PRO A 13 -20.65 15.08 -12.46
C PRO A 13 -19.71 13.88 -12.45
N VAL A 14 -18.67 13.97 -11.64
CA VAL A 14 -17.72 12.88 -11.43
C VAL A 14 -18.36 11.85 -10.49
N MET A 15 -18.51 10.62 -10.98
CA MET A 15 -18.88 9.49 -10.14
C MET A 15 -17.70 9.11 -9.25
N VAL A 16 -17.94 9.06 -7.93
CA VAL A 16 -16.94 8.67 -6.93
C VAL A 16 -17.45 7.43 -6.22
N LEU A 17 -16.60 6.40 -6.17
CA LEU A 17 -16.87 5.18 -5.43
C LEU A 17 -16.45 5.35 -3.98
N SER A 18 -17.39 5.68 -3.10
CA SER A 18 -17.11 5.85 -1.68
C SER A 18 -16.84 4.51 -0.99
N LYS A 19 -17.77 3.57 -1.12
CA LYS A 19 -17.74 2.22 -0.54
C LYS A 19 -18.17 1.19 -1.57
N TRP A 20 -17.74 -0.05 -1.41
CA TRP A 20 -18.13 -1.15 -2.27
C TRP A 20 -18.01 -2.53 -1.59
N GLU A 21 -18.71 -3.53 -2.12
CA GLU A 21 -18.70 -4.91 -1.59
C GLU A 21 -17.42 -5.63 -2.04
N THR A 22 -16.54 -5.97 -1.09
CA THR A 22 -15.24 -6.61 -1.36
C THR A 22 -15.26 -8.12 -1.22
N LEU A 23 -16.35 -8.72 -1.67
CA LEU A 23 -16.53 -10.17 -1.63
C LEU A 23 -15.93 -10.80 -2.89
N TYR A 24 -15.25 -11.93 -2.71
CA TYR A 24 -14.60 -12.65 -3.82
C TYR A 24 -15.55 -13.01 -4.96
N ASN A 25 -16.77 -13.41 -4.63
CA ASN A 25 -17.84 -13.61 -5.62
C ASN A 25 -18.70 -12.35 -5.65
N PRO A 26 -18.71 -11.59 -6.76
CA PRO A 26 -19.52 -10.39 -6.84
C PRO A 26 -21.02 -10.73 -6.75
N ARG A 27 -21.79 -9.84 -6.15
CA ARG A 27 -23.26 -9.94 -6.18
C ARG A 27 -23.73 -9.80 -7.64
N THR A 28 -24.65 -10.66 -8.05
CA THR A 28 -25.30 -10.56 -9.36
C THR A 28 -26.65 -9.86 -9.19
N CYS A 29 -26.81 -8.69 -9.80
CA CYS A 29 -28.09 -7.97 -9.84
C CYS A 29 -28.82 -8.27 -11.16
N LEU A 30 -30.14 -8.50 -11.10
CA LEU A 30 -30.96 -8.81 -12.27
C LEU A 30 -31.71 -7.56 -12.72
N ILE A 31 -30.98 -6.51 -13.12
CA ILE A 31 -31.50 -5.17 -13.40
C ILE A 31 -32.68 -5.18 -14.40
N GLY A 32 -32.63 -6.05 -15.42
CA GLY A 32 -33.71 -6.20 -16.41
C GLY A 32 -35.01 -6.80 -15.85
N VAL A 33 -34.95 -7.53 -14.75
CA VAL A 33 -36.10 -8.07 -14.01
C VAL A 33 -36.55 -7.06 -12.94
N GLU A 34 -35.60 -6.42 -12.26
CA GLU A 34 -35.82 -5.34 -11.27
C GLU A 34 -36.61 -4.18 -11.89
N SER A 35 -36.19 -3.73 -13.08
CA SER A 35 -36.81 -2.60 -13.78
C SER A 35 -38.25 -2.84 -14.27
N ARG A 36 -38.69 -4.10 -14.40
CA ARG A 36 -40.02 -4.45 -14.92
C ARG A 36 -41.07 -4.68 -13.83
N ASN A 37 -40.69 -5.31 -12.73
CA ASN A 37 -41.63 -5.74 -11.68
C ASN A 37 -41.39 -5.06 -10.33
N GLY A 38 -40.35 -4.23 -10.18
CA GLY A 38 -40.00 -3.54 -8.94
C GLY A 38 -39.51 -4.44 -7.81
N VAL A 39 -39.73 -5.76 -7.90
CA VAL A 39 -39.28 -6.74 -6.91
C VAL A 39 -38.85 -8.05 -7.58
N VAL A 40 -37.60 -8.46 -7.35
CA VAL A 40 -37.05 -9.75 -7.83
C VAL A 40 -37.27 -10.85 -6.81
N ARG A 41 -37.12 -10.53 -5.52
CA ARG A 41 -37.20 -11.47 -4.41
C ARG A 41 -38.04 -10.85 -3.30
N ASN A 42 -39.37 -11.00 -3.39
CA ASN A 42 -40.34 -10.42 -2.44
C ASN A 42 -40.04 -10.72 -0.96
N ASN A 43 -39.33 -11.81 -0.68
CA ASN A 43 -39.04 -12.28 0.67
C ASN A 43 -37.56 -12.17 1.05
N MET A 44 -36.75 -11.42 0.29
CA MET A 44 -35.33 -11.25 0.60
C MET A 44 -34.95 -9.78 0.60
N ILE A 45 -34.40 -9.33 1.73
CA ILE A 45 -33.79 -8.02 1.86
C ILE A 45 -32.31 -8.19 1.51
N ASP A 46 -31.88 -7.56 0.43
CA ASP A 46 -30.46 -7.47 0.07
C ASP A 46 -29.82 -6.34 0.91
N GLU A 47 -28.92 -6.71 1.83
CA GLU A 47 -28.15 -5.75 2.63
C GLU A 47 -26.77 -5.53 2.00
N PHE A 48 -26.44 -4.26 1.74
CA PHE A 48 -25.15 -3.88 1.14
C PHE A 48 -23.97 -4.32 2.03
N GLY A 49 -23.01 -4.99 1.42
CA GLY A 49 -21.86 -5.58 2.09
C GLY A 49 -22.10 -6.97 2.67
N SER A 50 -23.37 -7.38 2.87
CA SER A 50 -23.74 -8.68 3.42
C SER A 50 -24.22 -9.61 2.31
N TYR A 51 -23.38 -10.57 1.92
CA TYR A 51 -23.71 -11.54 0.88
C TYR A 51 -22.97 -12.86 1.09
N GLY A 52 -23.69 -13.98 0.90
CA GLY A 52 -23.12 -15.33 1.07
C GLY A 52 -22.68 -15.66 2.49
N GLY A 53 -23.32 -15.07 3.52
CA GLY A 53 -22.99 -15.29 4.93
C GLY A 53 -21.73 -14.56 5.40
N ARG A 54 -21.27 -13.56 4.65
CA ARG A 54 -20.13 -12.70 4.99
C ARG A 54 -20.53 -11.25 4.86
N THR A 55 -19.99 -10.41 5.75
CA THR A 55 -20.11 -8.96 5.68
C THR A 55 -18.74 -8.37 5.39
N GLN A 56 -18.58 -7.72 4.23
CA GLN A 56 -17.32 -7.12 3.85
C GLN A 56 -17.52 -5.91 2.94
N ILE A 57 -17.17 -4.73 3.46
CA ILE A 57 -17.23 -3.45 2.76
C ILE A 57 -15.84 -2.84 2.82
N SER A 58 -15.41 -2.23 1.73
CA SER A 58 -14.19 -1.43 1.70
C SER A 58 -14.44 -0.05 1.13
N ASP A 59 -13.51 0.85 1.40
CA ASP A 59 -13.40 2.09 0.65
C ASP A 59 -13.14 1.80 -0.83
N GLY A 60 -13.79 2.57 -1.70
CA GLY A 60 -13.47 2.54 -3.12
C GLY A 60 -12.10 3.15 -3.44
N TRP A 61 -11.63 2.86 -4.64
CA TRP A 61 -10.42 3.44 -5.22
C TRP A 61 -10.77 4.62 -6.15
N ILE A 62 -9.76 5.30 -6.66
CA ILE A 62 -9.91 6.45 -7.56
C ILE A 62 -10.25 5.96 -8.96
N LEU A 63 -11.43 6.35 -9.46
CA LEU A 63 -11.92 5.97 -10.80
C LEU A 63 -11.67 7.03 -11.87
N ASN A 64 -11.62 8.31 -11.48
CA ASN A 64 -11.59 9.42 -12.41
C ASN A 64 -10.32 10.27 -12.24
N GLU A 65 -9.79 10.83 -13.33
CA GLU A 65 -8.59 11.69 -13.33
C GLU A 65 -8.71 12.93 -12.42
N LYS A 66 -9.93 13.46 -12.26
CA LYS A 66 -10.20 14.62 -11.42
C LYS A 66 -10.30 14.24 -9.94
N GLU A 67 -10.57 12.98 -9.62
CA GLU A 67 -10.64 12.53 -8.23
C GLU A 67 -9.25 12.43 -7.63
N ASN A 68 -9.08 13.09 -6.48
CA ASN A 68 -7.86 13.08 -5.68
C ASN A 68 -8.22 12.69 -4.25
N VAL A 69 -7.31 12.02 -3.55
CA VAL A 69 -7.44 11.73 -2.11
C VAL A 69 -6.28 12.38 -1.36
N VAL A 70 -6.60 13.31 -0.48
CA VAL A 70 -5.66 14.03 0.37
C VAL A 70 -5.62 13.37 1.74
N TYR A 71 -4.42 13.02 2.19
CA TYR A 71 -4.14 12.54 3.53
C TYR A 71 -3.34 13.59 4.27
N PHE A 72 -3.78 13.98 5.46
CA PHE A 72 -2.99 14.76 6.42
C PHE A 72 -2.61 13.90 7.60
N ARG A 73 -1.37 14.05 8.05
CA ARG A 73 -0.82 13.34 9.21
C ARG A 73 -0.30 14.37 10.18
N ILE A 74 -0.71 14.22 11.43
CA ILE A 74 -0.30 15.07 12.55
C ILE A 74 0.26 14.13 13.61
N HIS A 75 1.57 14.20 13.85
CA HIS A 75 2.31 13.30 14.72
C HIS A 75 3.65 13.91 15.18
N GLY A 76 4.33 13.26 16.12
CA GLY A 76 5.58 13.75 16.71
C GLY A 76 5.39 15.10 17.40
N GLU A 77 6.39 15.97 17.34
CA GLU A 77 6.31 17.35 17.84
C GLU A 77 5.53 18.30 16.92
N ALA A 78 4.31 17.92 16.49
CA ALA A 78 3.55 18.71 15.54
C ALA A 78 3.09 20.06 16.09
N LEU A 79 2.75 20.17 17.38
CA LEU A 79 2.27 21.40 18.00
C LEU A 79 3.40 22.14 18.72
N LYS A 80 3.69 23.39 18.32
CA LYS A 80 4.68 24.24 18.99
C LYS A 80 4.08 25.59 19.33
N PHE A 81 4.01 25.90 20.63
CA PHE A 81 3.42 27.14 21.15
C PHE A 81 4.49 28.09 21.70
N PHE A 82 4.29 29.39 21.50
CA PHE A 82 5.27 30.41 21.94
C PHE A 82 5.26 30.65 23.45
N ALA A 83 4.10 30.48 24.10
CA ALA A 83 3.95 30.65 25.54
C ALA A 83 3.63 29.33 26.24
N LYS A 84 4.29 29.09 27.39
CA LYS A 84 4.11 27.87 28.22
C LYS A 84 2.66 27.65 28.66
N SER A 85 1.89 28.71 28.84
CA SER A 85 0.47 28.65 29.21
C SER A 85 -0.40 27.97 28.16
N TYR A 86 0.01 28.02 26.88
CA TYR A 86 -0.61 27.27 25.80
C TYR A 86 0.00 25.87 25.69
N ALA A 87 1.32 25.72 25.84
CA ALA A 87 2.00 24.43 25.67
C ALA A 87 1.52 23.35 26.67
N ASN A 88 1.16 23.74 27.89
CA ASN A 88 0.75 22.80 28.96
C ASN A 88 -0.73 22.37 28.90
N ARG A 89 -1.47 22.71 27.83
CA ARG A 89 -2.89 22.38 27.69
C ARG A 89 -3.06 21.13 26.83
N GLU A 90 -4.07 20.34 27.13
CA GLU A 90 -4.55 19.33 26.20
C GLU A 90 -5.37 20.01 25.09
N TYR A 91 -5.03 19.71 23.84
CA TYR A 91 -5.75 20.15 22.67
C TYR A 91 -6.43 18.98 21.98
N ARG A 92 -7.61 19.26 21.43
CA ARG A 92 -8.29 18.39 20.47
C ARG A 92 -8.28 19.07 19.12
N LEU A 93 -7.96 18.31 18.08
CA LEU A 93 -7.82 18.79 16.72
C LEU A 93 -8.98 18.26 15.87
N LYS A 94 -9.62 19.17 15.14
CA LYS A 94 -10.62 18.87 14.12
C LYS A 94 -10.20 19.51 12.81
N VAL A 95 -10.23 18.75 11.71
CA VAL A 95 -9.84 19.21 10.39
C VAL A 95 -11.08 19.29 9.51
N GLU A 96 -11.37 20.46 8.98
CA GLU A 96 -12.55 20.73 8.15
C GLU A 96 -12.11 21.19 6.75
N PRO A 97 -12.53 20.52 5.67
CA PRO A 97 -12.23 20.94 4.31
C PRO A 97 -13.20 22.04 3.87
N PHE A 98 -12.70 22.99 3.07
CA PHE A 98 -13.51 24.03 2.44
C PHE A 98 -12.94 24.43 1.09
N ASP A 99 -13.79 25.01 0.24
CA ASP A 99 -13.41 25.55 -1.07
C ASP A 99 -13.11 27.04 -0.92
N VAL A 100 -11.88 27.45 -1.22
CA VAL A 100 -11.41 28.84 -1.03
C VAL A 100 -12.17 29.88 -1.87
N ARG A 101 -12.94 29.44 -2.87
CA ARG A 101 -13.74 30.34 -3.72
C ARG A 101 -15.01 30.84 -3.03
N TYR A 102 -15.39 30.23 -1.91
CA TYR A 102 -16.64 30.51 -1.23
C TYR A 102 -16.40 30.96 0.21
N SER A 103 -17.28 31.82 0.72
CA SER A 103 -17.19 32.30 2.10
C SER A 103 -17.59 31.22 3.10
N GLU A 104 -16.81 31.09 4.18
CA GLU A 104 -17.17 30.25 5.32
C GLU A 104 -18.21 30.95 6.20
N MET A 105 -19.41 30.38 6.38
CA MET A 105 -20.37 30.86 7.38
C MET A 105 -20.00 30.32 8.78
N PHE A 106 -19.59 31.19 9.71
CA PHE A 106 -18.95 30.82 10.98
C PHE A 106 -19.86 30.59 12.20
N SER A 107 -21.18 30.47 12.05
CA SER A 107 -22.07 30.31 13.21
C SER A 107 -23.32 29.52 12.86
N TYR A 108 -23.56 28.43 13.59
CA TYR A 108 -24.90 27.87 13.72
C TYR A 108 -25.38 28.07 15.15
N THR A 109 -26.57 28.64 15.29
CA THR A 109 -27.39 28.33 16.47
C THR A 109 -28.27 27.14 16.12
N HIS A 110 -28.48 26.22 17.06
CA HIS A 110 -29.24 24.96 16.90
C HIS A 110 -30.67 25.14 16.30
N LYS A 111 -31.18 26.37 16.23
CA LYS A 111 -32.49 26.75 15.68
C LYS A 111 -32.53 26.79 14.14
N GLU A 112 -31.39 26.99 13.47
CA GLU A 112 -31.33 27.20 12.00
C GLU A 112 -31.29 25.89 11.21
N ILE A 113 -31.05 24.75 11.88
CA ILE A 113 -30.98 23.41 11.29
C ILE A 113 -32.35 22.93 10.76
N ASN A 114 -33.45 23.37 11.38
CA ASN A 114 -34.78 22.88 11.05
C ASN A 114 -35.49 23.66 9.93
N ASP A 115 -35.01 24.86 9.57
CA ASP A 115 -35.76 25.78 8.70
C ASP A 115 -35.25 25.83 7.25
N ARG A 116 -34.11 25.20 6.95
CA ARG A 116 -33.54 25.18 5.59
C ARG A 116 -33.48 23.77 5.03
N ARG A 117 -34.53 23.37 4.30
CA ARG A 117 -34.47 22.26 3.35
C ARG A 117 -33.42 22.60 2.29
N GLY A 118 -32.22 22.00 2.37
CA GLY A 118 -31.18 22.16 1.35
C GLY A 118 -29.74 22.32 1.84
N ILE A 119 -29.47 22.28 3.15
CA ILE A 119 -28.08 22.36 3.67
C ILE A 119 -27.38 21.01 3.48
N TRP A 120 -26.58 20.91 2.42
CA TRP A 120 -25.92 19.67 1.99
C TRP A 120 -24.61 19.32 2.70
N ARG A 121 -24.22 19.97 3.83
CA ARG A 121 -23.20 19.52 4.83
C ARG A 121 -22.93 20.58 5.92
N HIS A 122 -22.39 20.14 7.05
CA HIS A 122 -22.02 20.98 8.21
C HIS A 122 -20.80 21.91 7.96
N SER A 123 -19.93 21.60 7.00
CA SER A 123 -18.59 22.20 6.87
C SER A 123 -18.48 23.38 5.90
N SER A 124 -19.46 23.60 5.02
CA SER A 124 -19.44 24.72 4.05
C SER A 124 -20.87 25.07 3.62
N VAL A 125 -21.40 26.19 4.12
CA VAL A 125 -22.57 26.82 3.50
C VAL A 125 -22.04 27.83 2.52
N TYR A 126 -22.27 27.56 1.23
CA TYR A 126 -22.00 28.50 0.16
C TYR A 126 -22.84 29.77 0.38
N ALA A 127 -22.20 30.87 0.79
CA ALA A 127 -22.79 32.20 0.75
C ALA A 127 -21.97 33.06 -0.24
N SER A 128 -22.67 33.74 -1.16
CA SER A 128 -22.07 34.70 -2.08
C SER A 128 -21.34 35.77 -1.27
N MET A 129 -20.10 36.08 -1.63
CA MET A 129 -19.35 37.16 -1.00
C MET A 129 -19.99 38.52 -1.31
N SER A 130 -20.04 39.39 -0.30
CA SER A 130 -19.94 40.84 -0.47
C SER A 130 -18.74 41.29 0.35
N ILE A 131 -17.55 41.31 -0.26
CA ILE A 131 -16.42 42.07 0.28
C ILE A 131 -16.30 43.28 -0.62
N ASP A 132 -16.51 44.45 -0.02
CA ASP A 132 -16.22 45.79 -0.51
C ASP A 132 -16.44 46.02 -2.02
N GLY A 133 -17.64 46.54 -2.33
CA GLY A 133 -18.13 47.00 -3.63
C GLY A 133 -17.13 47.01 -4.81
N GLU A 134 -17.27 46.02 -5.69
CA GLU A 134 -17.58 46.18 -7.14
C GLU A 134 -17.23 44.92 -7.96
N ASP A 135 -16.48 43.96 -7.43
CA ASP A 135 -16.15 42.71 -8.14
C ASP A 135 -16.73 41.46 -7.45
N VAL A 136 -18.07 41.35 -7.45
CA VAL A 136 -18.74 40.11 -7.02
C VAL A 136 -18.71 39.12 -8.18
N VAL A 137 -17.74 38.18 -8.15
CA VAL A 137 -17.91 36.93 -8.90
C VAL A 137 -19.04 36.17 -8.20
N ASN A 138 -20.27 36.35 -8.66
CA ASN A 138 -21.43 35.55 -8.25
C ASN A 138 -21.23 34.12 -8.75
N LEU A 139 -20.35 33.35 -8.09
CA LEU A 139 -20.27 31.92 -8.33
C LEU A 139 -21.58 31.29 -7.85
N PRO A 140 -22.31 30.55 -8.71
CA PRO A 140 -23.48 29.84 -8.26
C PRO A 140 -23.08 28.86 -7.14
N THR A 141 -23.98 28.69 -6.17
CA THR A 141 -23.85 27.59 -5.20
C THR A 141 -23.85 26.29 -5.98
N PRO A 142 -22.82 25.44 -5.86
CA PRO A 142 -22.75 24.22 -6.66
C PRO A 142 -23.84 23.23 -6.22
N GLU A 143 -24.48 22.59 -7.19
CA GLU A 143 -25.54 21.59 -6.95
C GLU A 143 -25.00 20.29 -6.33
N LEU A 144 -23.71 20.03 -6.49
CA LEU A 144 -23.00 18.87 -5.96
C LEU A 144 -21.71 19.30 -5.23
N PRO A 145 -21.27 18.57 -4.20
CA PRO A 145 -20.05 18.91 -3.48
C PRO A 145 -18.81 18.62 -4.34
N CYS A 146 -17.75 19.42 -4.17
CA CYS A 146 -16.44 19.18 -4.80
C CYS A 146 -15.48 18.37 -3.92
N PHE A 147 -15.86 18.01 -2.69
CA PHE A 147 -15.07 17.20 -1.76
C PHE A 147 -15.92 16.36 -0.80
N SER A 148 -15.30 15.41 -0.08
CA SER A 148 -15.91 14.67 1.04
C SER A 148 -15.74 15.40 2.36
N ASN A 149 -16.49 15.00 3.40
CA ASN A 149 -16.06 15.30 4.77
C ASN A 149 -14.68 14.68 5.01
N THR A 150 -13.96 15.20 6.01
CA THR A 150 -12.68 14.64 6.42
C THR A 150 -12.89 13.52 7.43
N ASP A 151 -12.50 12.30 7.05
CA ASP A 151 -12.45 11.14 7.94
C ASP A 151 -11.20 11.21 8.83
N LEU A 152 -11.24 10.57 9.99
CA LEU A 152 -10.10 10.46 10.92
C LEU A 152 -9.84 8.99 11.30
N SER A 153 -8.56 8.63 11.29
CA SER A 153 -8.01 7.45 11.95
C SER A 153 -6.97 7.88 12.99
N VAL A 154 -6.94 7.23 14.15
CA VAL A 154 -5.95 7.48 15.20
C VAL A 154 -5.14 6.21 15.46
N LEU A 155 -3.96 6.12 14.85
CA LEU A 155 -3.19 4.87 14.81
C LEU A 155 -2.66 4.43 16.19
N THR A 156 -2.55 5.36 17.14
CA THR A 156 -2.06 5.11 18.50
C THR A 156 -3.16 4.64 19.46
N ARG A 157 -4.42 4.61 19.01
CA ARG A 157 -5.57 4.17 19.81
C ARG A 157 -5.97 2.72 19.52
N GLU A 158 -6.91 2.22 20.31
CA GLU A 158 -7.39 0.84 20.21
C GLU A 158 -8.23 0.58 18.96
N ASP A 159 -8.91 1.61 18.45
CA ASP A 159 -9.65 1.58 17.18
C ASP A 159 -9.00 2.51 16.15
N PRO A 160 -8.31 1.95 15.14
CA PRO A 160 -7.62 2.71 14.11
C PRO A 160 -8.45 2.86 12.83
N ILE A 161 -9.70 2.37 12.79
CA ILE A 161 -10.52 2.43 11.59
C ILE A 161 -10.91 3.88 11.27
N PHE A 162 -10.85 4.27 10.00
CA PHE A 162 -11.31 5.59 9.59
C PHE A 162 -12.80 5.75 9.88
N GLY A 163 -13.15 6.86 10.51
CA GLY A 163 -14.54 7.23 10.79
C GLY A 163 -14.72 8.74 10.90
N ASP A 164 -15.94 9.13 11.28
CA ASP A 164 -16.26 10.53 11.50
C ASP A 164 -15.43 11.13 12.65
N GLN A 165 -15.08 12.40 12.51
CA GLN A 165 -14.48 13.16 13.58
C GLN A 165 -15.49 13.48 14.68
N TYR A 166 -15.05 13.47 15.95
CA TYR A 166 -15.83 14.05 17.04
C TYR A 166 -16.12 15.53 16.78
N PHE A 167 -17.25 16.04 17.31
CA PHE A 167 -17.67 17.43 17.09
C PHE A 167 -16.60 18.47 17.49
N ASN A 168 -15.81 18.17 18.53
CA ASN A 168 -14.69 18.98 19.03
C ASN A 168 -13.32 18.38 18.69
N GLY A 169 -13.27 17.49 17.70
CA GLY A 169 -12.03 16.84 17.27
C GLY A 169 -11.52 15.76 18.23
N SER A 170 -10.34 15.23 17.91
CA SER A 170 -9.66 14.20 18.71
C SER A 170 -8.48 14.79 19.49
N VAL A 171 -8.28 14.31 20.72
CA VAL A 171 -7.09 14.67 21.52
C VAL A 171 -5.83 14.37 20.72
N PHE A 172 -4.89 15.32 20.75
CA PHE A 172 -3.55 15.18 20.21
C PHE A 172 -2.51 15.59 21.25
N ARG A 173 -1.56 14.69 21.50
CA ARG A 173 -0.41 14.89 22.37
C ARG A 173 0.85 14.67 21.55
N ASN A 174 1.76 15.65 21.57
CA ASN A 174 3.06 15.53 20.91
C ASN A 174 3.75 14.22 21.36
N ASP A 175 4.40 13.57 20.41
CA ASP A 175 5.18 12.32 20.58
C ASP A 175 4.40 11.11 21.13
N GLN A 176 3.07 11.21 21.24
CA GLN A 176 2.22 10.13 21.71
C GLN A 176 1.13 9.74 20.72
N ASP A 177 0.53 10.73 20.04
CA ASP A 177 -0.58 10.50 19.13
C ASP A 177 -0.14 10.58 17.66
N TYR A 178 -0.76 9.75 16.82
CA TYR A 178 -0.59 9.78 15.36
C TYR A 178 -1.97 9.82 14.71
N LEU A 179 -2.36 10.99 14.21
CA LEU A 179 -3.66 11.23 13.59
C LEU A 179 -3.49 11.24 12.09
N VAL A 180 -4.38 10.52 11.39
CA VAL A 180 -4.46 10.50 9.94
C VAL A 180 -5.84 10.98 9.51
N PHE A 181 -5.89 12.10 8.81
CA PHE A 181 -7.10 12.66 8.24
C PHE A 181 -7.14 12.36 6.75
N ARG A 182 -8.32 12.08 6.22
CA ARG A 182 -8.50 11.72 4.81
C ARG A 182 -9.67 12.47 4.19
N THR A 183 -9.44 13.09 3.03
CA THR A 183 -10.44 13.85 2.30
C THR A 183 -10.35 13.56 0.80
N ARG A 184 -11.49 13.29 0.17
CA ARG A 184 -11.57 13.14 -1.30
C ARG A 184 -11.99 14.46 -1.93
N THR A 185 -11.50 14.77 -3.12
CA THR A 185 -11.88 16.00 -3.84
C THR A 185 -11.78 15.85 -5.35
N VAL A 186 -12.57 16.63 -6.07
CA VAL A 186 -12.42 16.87 -7.51
C VAL A 186 -11.90 18.27 -7.85
N SER A 187 -11.59 19.08 -6.83
CA SER A 187 -11.12 20.46 -6.98
C SER A 187 -9.92 20.72 -6.07
N LEU A 188 -8.86 19.94 -6.26
CA LEU A 188 -7.66 19.97 -5.40
C LEU A 188 -7.03 21.37 -5.30
N GLN A 189 -7.01 22.11 -6.41
CA GLN A 189 -6.46 23.46 -6.52
C GLN A 189 -7.20 24.50 -5.67
N ASN A 190 -8.45 24.23 -5.30
CA ASN A 190 -9.29 25.11 -4.50
C ASN A 190 -9.55 24.56 -3.08
N LEU A 191 -9.05 23.36 -2.76
CA LEU A 191 -9.28 22.70 -1.48
C LEU A 191 -8.33 23.24 -0.40
N ALA A 192 -8.89 23.93 0.57
CA ALA A 192 -8.20 24.32 1.80
C ALA A 192 -8.74 23.53 3.00
N PHE A 193 -8.01 23.60 4.10
CA PHE A 193 -8.39 22.97 5.36
C PHE A 193 -8.26 23.93 6.53
N ARG A 194 -9.29 23.94 7.37
CA ARG A 194 -9.30 24.62 8.65
C ARG A 194 -9.03 23.60 9.76
N ILE A 195 -7.98 23.82 10.54
CA ILE A 195 -7.68 23.03 11.73
C ILE A 195 -8.19 23.79 12.94
N GLU A 196 -9.20 23.25 13.60
CA GLU A 196 -9.79 23.81 14.80
C GLU A 196 -9.17 23.19 16.05
N PHE A 197 -8.75 24.07 16.97
CA PHE A 197 -8.17 23.68 18.24
C PHE A 197 -9.20 23.86 19.34
N TYR A 198 -9.56 22.78 20.00
CA TYR A 198 -10.43 22.79 21.16
C TYR A 198 -9.64 22.53 22.44
N HIS A 199 -9.95 23.29 23.47
CA HIS A 199 -9.58 22.95 24.84
C HIS A 199 -10.86 22.56 25.58
N LYS A 200 -10.97 21.29 25.97
CA LYS A 200 -12.23 20.67 26.40
C LYS A 200 -13.28 20.78 25.28
N GLU A 201 -14.36 21.51 25.49
CA GLU A 201 -15.45 21.70 24.52
C GLU A 201 -15.41 23.07 23.82
N LYS A 202 -14.47 23.95 24.21
CA LYS A 202 -14.41 25.31 23.66
C LYS A 202 -13.32 25.42 22.61
N ARG A 203 -13.69 25.89 21.42
CA ARG A 203 -12.73 26.28 20.38
C ARG A 203 -11.90 27.46 20.88
N CYS A 204 -10.57 27.35 20.78
CA CYS A 204 -9.63 28.31 21.38
C CYS A 204 -8.59 28.84 20.39
N ALA A 205 -8.38 28.15 19.27
CA ALA A 205 -7.53 28.61 18.18
C ALA A 205 -7.93 27.98 16.83
N LEU A 206 -7.42 28.55 15.75
CA LEU A 206 -7.59 28.10 14.38
C LEU A 206 -6.24 28.07 13.66
N SER A 207 -6.11 27.17 12.69
CA SER A 207 -5.03 27.20 11.72
C SER A 207 -5.59 26.87 10.33
N TYR A 208 -4.91 27.33 9.28
CA TYR A 208 -5.34 27.12 7.90
C TYR A 208 -4.22 26.50 7.09
N VAL A 209 -4.54 25.45 6.35
CA VAL A 209 -3.67 24.84 5.33
C VAL A 209 -4.29 25.16 3.98
N LEU A 210 -3.64 26.05 3.24
CA LEU A 210 -4.11 26.51 1.93
C LEU A 210 -3.57 25.62 0.80
N PRO A 211 -4.22 25.55 -0.37
CA PRO A 211 -3.71 24.78 -1.52
C PRO A 211 -2.25 25.14 -1.86
N SER A 212 -1.92 26.43 -1.83
CA SER A 212 -0.57 26.95 -2.11
C SER A 212 0.51 26.51 -1.11
N SER A 213 0.11 26.03 0.08
CA SER A 213 1.03 25.52 1.10
C SER A 213 1.40 24.04 0.91
N MET A 214 0.72 23.36 -0.02
CA MET A 214 1.01 21.97 -0.41
C MET A 214 1.76 21.95 -1.74
N SER A 215 3.08 22.13 -1.68
CA SER A 215 3.96 22.04 -2.86
C SER A 215 4.15 20.59 -3.32
N GLY A 216 3.43 20.20 -4.38
CA GLY A 216 3.53 18.85 -4.94
C GLY A 216 2.52 17.88 -4.33
N THR A 217 2.80 16.59 -4.41
CA THR A 217 1.89 15.50 -4.01
C THR A 217 2.24 14.87 -2.68
N HIS A 218 3.38 15.20 -2.08
CA HIS A 218 3.81 14.68 -0.79
C HIS A 218 4.74 15.70 -0.14
N GLY A 219 4.64 15.87 1.18
CA GLY A 219 5.57 16.72 1.92
C GLY A 219 5.08 17.06 3.32
N ALA A 220 5.59 18.16 3.85
CA ALA A 220 5.17 18.74 5.11
C ALA A 220 4.91 20.24 4.93
N THR A 221 4.00 20.78 5.72
CA THR A 221 3.69 22.20 5.75
C THR A 221 3.51 22.68 7.17
N VAL A 222 3.87 23.95 7.41
CA VAL A 222 3.79 24.57 8.73
C VAL A 222 2.80 25.72 8.66
N SER A 223 1.75 25.64 9.45
CA SER A 223 0.69 26.66 9.50
C SER A 223 0.66 27.36 10.86
N PRO A 224 0.51 28.70 10.91
CA PRO A 224 0.39 29.41 12.16
C PRO A 224 -0.91 29.05 12.88
N VAL A 225 -0.85 28.97 14.21
CA VAL A 225 -2.01 28.77 15.08
C VAL A 225 -2.42 30.12 15.62
N ILE A 226 -3.62 30.56 15.26
CA ILE A 226 -4.20 31.87 15.58
C ILE A 226 -5.18 31.71 16.74
N GLY A 227 -4.90 32.38 17.86
CA GLY A 227 -5.76 32.36 19.05
C GLY A 227 -7.01 33.25 18.91
N LEU A 228 -7.87 33.24 19.92
CA LEU A 228 -9.11 34.04 19.95
C LEU A 228 -8.88 35.57 19.85
N SER A 229 -7.69 36.05 20.18
CA SER A 229 -7.32 37.47 20.04
C SER A 229 -6.79 37.82 18.64
N SER A 230 -6.93 36.92 17.67
CA SER A 230 -6.38 37.02 16.31
C SER A 230 -4.85 37.10 16.24
N ALA A 231 -4.15 36.84 17.34
CA ALA A 231 -2.70 36.81 17.40
C ALA A 231 -2.17 35.37 17.21
N PRO A 232 -1.01 35.20 16.56
CA PRO A 232 -0.37 33.90 16.47
C PRO A 232 0.13 33.45 17.85
N VAL A 233 -0.30 32.26 18.28
CA VAL A 233 0.07 31.66 19.58
C VAL A 233 1.06 30.50 19.43
N GLY A 234 1.29 30.04 18.20
CA GLY A 234 2.18 28.94 17.86
C GLY A 234 2.10 28.58 16.38
N HIS A 235 2.53 27.37 16.06
CA HIS A 235 2.36 26.75 14.75
C HIS A 235 2.08 25.25 14.88
N ILE A 236 1.51 24.69 13.81
CA ILE A 236 1.30 23.26 13.63
C ILE A 236 2.05 22.77 12.40
N ASN A 237 2.76 21.65 12.52
CA ASN A 237 3.33 20.91 11.40
C ASN A 237 2.34 19.84 10.93
N VAL A 238 2.10 19.77 9.63
CA VAL A 238 1.18 18.82 8.98
C VAL A 238 1.90 18.15 7.82
N ASN A 239 2.09 16.84 7.90
CA ASN A 239 2.56 16.04 6.78
C ASN A 239 1.38 15.72 5.86
N TYR A 240 1.58 15.76 4.54
CA TYR A 240 0.52 15.50 3.57
C TYR A 240 0.96 14.52 2.49
N MET A 241 0.00 13.78 1.95
CA MET A 241 0.11 12.97 0.73
C MET A 241 -1.16 13.16 -0.10
N ILE A 242 -1.01 13.29 -1.40
CA ILE A 242 -2.09 13.41 -2.38
C ILE A 242 -1.97 12.25 -3.35
N VAL A 243 -2.97 11.38 -3.34
CA VAL A 243 -3.08 10.24 -4.26
C VAL A 243 -3.93 10.66 -5.46
N LYS A 244 -3.39 10.45 -6.66
CA LYS A 244 -4.02 10.74 -7.94
C LYS A 244 -4.36 9.47 -8.70
N ARG A 245 -5.23 9.60 -9.71
CA ARG A 245 -5.52 8.52 -10.65
C ARG A 245 -4.27 8.11 -11.45
N SER A 246 -4.16 6.82 -11.75
CA SER A 246 -3.13 6.31 -12.66
C SER A 246 -3.49 6.63 -14.12
N GLN A 247 -2.55 7.21 -14.87
CA GLN A 247 -2.75 7.48 -16.31
C GLN A 247 -2.91 6.20 -17.14
N TYR A 248 -2.31 5.09 -16.71
CA TYR A 248 -2.49 3.81 -17.40
C TYR A 248 -3.94 3.37 -17.33
N ALA A 249 -4.53 3.48 -16.16
CA ALA A 249 -5.86 2.99 -15.87
C ALA A 249 -6.97 3.88 -16.47
N GLU A 250 -6.67 5.16 -16.72
CA GLU A 250 -7.50 6.04 -17.56
C GLU A 250 -7.59 5.53 -19.01
N LYS A 251 -6.47 5.06 -19.57
CA LYS A 251 -6.39 4.52 -20.94
C LYS A 251 -6.88 3.08 -21.06
N ASN A 252 -7.01 2.39 -19.92
CA ASN A 252 -7.31 0.96 -19.82
C ASN A 252 -8.41 0.73 -18.77
N PRO A 253 -9.68 1.14 -19.03
CA PRO A 253 -10.74 1.11 -18.03
C PRO A 253 -11.11 -0.29 -17.51
N GLU A 254 -10.69 -1.35 -18.20
CA GLU A 254 -10.92 -2.73 -17.76
C GLU A 254 -10.24 -3.06 -16.43
N VAL A 255 -9.19 -2.32 -16.05
CA VAL A 255 -8.56 -2.49 -14.74
C VAL A 255 -9.46 -2.07 -13.58
N ASP A 256 -10.50 -1.28 -13.83
CA ASP A 256 -11.53 -0.89 -12.84
C ASP A 256 -12.69 -1.89 -12.79
N SER A 257 -12.60 -3.01 -13.53
CA SER A 257 -13.63 -4.04 -13.53
C SER A 257 -13.82 -4.65 -12.13
N MET A 258 -15.04 -4.52 -11.59
CA MET A 258 -15.45 -5.15 -10.33
C MET A 258 -15.75 -6.66 -10.44
N ARG A 259 -15.50 -7.29 -11.61
CA ARG A 259 -15.78 -8.71 -11.82
C ARG A 259 -14.93 -9.62 -10.93
N GLU A 260 -13.70 -9.20 -10.64
CA GLU A 260 -12.77 -9.92 -9.79
C GLU A 260 -12.11 -8.96 -8.82
N THR A 261 -12.06 -9.35 -7.55
CA THR A 261 -11.31 -8.62 -6.54
C THR A 261 -10.71 -9.54 -5.51
N PHE A 262 -9.44 -9.29 -5.22
CA PHE A 262 -8.69 -9.96 -4.18
C PHE A 262 -8.18 -8.98 -3.12
N GLY A 263 -8.47 -7.67 -3.24
CA GLY A 263 -7.91 -6.61 -2.39
C GLY A 263 -8.03 -6.89 -0.88
N ARG A 264 -9.12 -7.54 -0.46
CA ARG A 264 -9.38 -7.96 0.93
C ARG A 264 -9.61 -9.47 1.08
N TYR A 265 -9.39 -10.24 0.03
CA TYR A 265 -9.68 -11.67 0.04
C TYR A 265 -8.44 -12.46 0.47
N TRP A 266 -8.59 -13.22 1.55
CA TRP A 266 -7.67 -14.28 1.91
C TRP A 266 -8.41 -15.56 2.18
N ARG A 267 -7.97 -16.66 1.55
CA ARG A 267 -8.45 -17.98 1.91
C ARG A 267 -7.66 -18.50 3.11
N LYS A 268 -8.30 -18.53 4.28
CA LYS A 268 -7.77 -19.21 5.47
C LYS A 268 -7.56 -20.69 5.16
N ARG A 269 -6.42 -21.22 5.62
CA ARG A 269 -5.95 -22.59 5.37
C ARG A 269 -5.43 -23.20 6.66
N ASN A 270 -5.52 -24.51 6.76
CA ASN A 270 -4.89 -25.27 7.85
C ASN A 270 -3.37 -25.41 7.64
N ARG A 271 -2.91 -25.22 6.39
CA ARG A 271 -1.49 -25.21 6.04
C ARG A 271 -1.02 -23.77 5.88
N MET A 272 -0.01 -23.42 6.66
CA MET A 272 0.79 -22.20 6.53
C MET A 272 1.52 -22.18 5.17
N LEU A 273 1.55 -21.02 4.53
CA LEU A 273 2.24 -20.84 3.25
C LEU A 273 3.75 -20.70 3.46
N GLN A 274 4.52 -21.25 2.53
CA GLN A 274 5.97 -21.03 2.47
C GLN A 274 6.28 -20.10 1.30
N ILE A 275 6.98 -19.02 1.58
CA ILE A 275 7.28 -17.95 0.64
C ILE A 275 8.80 -17.88 0.48
N GLY A 276 9.30 -18.08 -0.74
CA GLY A 276 10.73 -17.99 -1.02
C GLY A 276 11.20 -16.55 -1.06
N HIS A 277 12.04 -16.13 -0.11
CA HIS A 277 12.61 -14.78 -0.05
C HIS A 277 13.56 -14.56 -1.24
N ARG A 278 13.29 -13.53 -2.07
CA ARG A 278 14.02 -13.25 -3.32
C ARG A 278 14.22 -14.48 -4.23
N GLY A 279 13.28 -15.42 -4.16
CA GLY A 279 13.41 -16.79 -4.67
C GLY A 279 14.06 -17.73 -3.65
N MET A 280 15.33 -18.12 -3.88
CA MET A 280 16.06 -19.09 -3.06
C MET A 280 16.74 -18.50 -1.82
N GLY A 281 16.66 -17.18 -1.61
CA GLY A 281 17.20 -16.48 -0.44
C GLY A 281 18.23 -15.41 -0.78
N SER A 282 18.74 -14.71 0.23
CA SER A 282 19.76 -13.67 0.03
C SER A 282 21.14 -14.24 -0.27
N SER A 283 21.64 -13.99 -1.48
CA SER A 283 22.83 -14.66 -2.03
C SER A 283 24.13 -13.92 -1.80
N TYR A 284 24.04 -12.61 -1.54
CA TYR A 284 25.22 -11.76 -1.37
C TYR A 284 25.62 -11.56 0.10
N THR A 285 24.90 -12.20 1.01
CA THR A 285 25.15 -12.16 2.46
C THR A 285 25.30 -13.56 3.08
N LYS A 286 24.97 -14.62 2.33
CA LYS A 286 24.97 -16.02 2.79
C LYS A 286 25.55 -16.95 1.71
N ASN A 287 25.94 -18.17 2.09
CA ASN A 287 26.42 -19.22 1.16
C ASN A 287 25.27 -19.81 0.33
N ILE A 288 24.74 -19.03 -0.62
CA ILE A 288 23.72 -19.47 -1.59
C ILE A 288 24.28 -19.22 -2.99
N ASP A 289 24.44 -20.28 -3.77
CA ASP A 289 25.10 -20.24 -5.09
C ASP A 289 24.22 -19.63 -6.20
N GLN A 290 22.93 -19.41 -5.94
CA GLN A 290 21.99 -18.83 -6.90
C GLN A 290 21.81 -17.35 -6.63
N ARG A 291 21.97 -16.47 -7.63
CA ARG A 291 21.71 -15.02 -7.49
C ARG A 291 20.25 -14.75 -7.14
N GLU A 292 20.02 -14.04 -6.04
CA GLU A 292 18.72 -13.54 -5.60
C GLU A 292 18.04 -12.69 -6.68
N ASN A 293 16.71 -12.64 -6.66
CA ASN A 293 15.90 -11.81 -7.58
C ASN A 293 16.11 -12.08 -9.09
N THR A 294 16.61 -13.27 -9.44
CA THR A 294 16.70 -13.75 -10.83
C THR A 294 15.52 -14.66 -11.18
N ILE A 295 15.19 -14.76 -12.46
CA ILE A 295 14.12 -15.67 -12.94
C ILE A 295 14.44 -17.12 -12.55
N PHE A 296 15.71 -17.51 -12.61
CA PHE A 296 16.17 -18.82 -12.17
C PHE A 296 15.87 -19.05 -10.68
N SER A 297 16.29 -18.14 -9.80
CA SER A 297 16.08 -18.25 -8.34
C SER A 297 14.59 -18.39 -8.00
N LEU A 298 13.74 -17.57 -8.63
CA LEU A 298 12.29 -17.61 -8.44
C LEU A 298 11.67 -18.94 -8.89
N ASN A 299 12.08 -19.44 -10.06
CA ASN A 299 11.60 -20.73 -10.58
C ASN A 299 12.16 -21.94 -9.82
N GLU A 300 13.37 -21.86 -9.28
CA GLU A 300 13.95 -22.90 -8.43
C GLU A 300 13.15 -23.02 -7.12
N ALA A 301 12.84 -21.89 -6.47
CA ALA A 301 12.00 -21.89 -5.26
C ALA A 301 10.61 -22.48 -5.54
N ALA A 302 10.00 -22.13 -6.68
CA ALA A 302 8.73 -22.72 -7.13
C ALA A 302 8.84 -24.25 -7.32
N ARG A 303 9.88 -24.73 -8.01
CA ARG A 303 10.16 -26.17 -8.20
C ARG A 303 10.37 -26.90 -6.88
N ARG A 304 10.90 -26.22 -5.86
CA ARG A 304 11.10 -26.72 -4.50
C ARG A 304 9.86 -26.61 -3.60
N GLY A 305 8.73 -26.22 -4.15
CA GLY A 305 7.44 -26.25 -3.45
C GLY A 305 7.04 -24.96 -2.74
N ALA A 306 7.70 -23.84 -3.05
CA ALA A 306 7.25 -22.53 -2.60
C ALA A 306 5.81 -22.27 -3.06
N ASP A 307 4.98 -21.73 -2.15
CA ASP A 307 3.61 -21.34 -2.44
C ASP A 307 3.59 -19.97 -3.13
N TYR A 308 4.40 -19.04 -2.60
CA TYR A 308 4.74 -17.76 -3.22
C TYR A 308 6.26 -17.61 -3.33
N VAL A 309 6.71 -16.72 -4.21
CA VAL A 309 8.05 -16.14 -4.17
C VAL A 309 7.96 -14.65 -3.96
N GLU A 310 8.81 -14.13 -3.08
CA GLU A 310 8.97 -12.71 -2.82
C GLU A 310 10.07 -12.16 -3.75
N LEU A 311 9.88 -10.92 -4.21
CA LEU A 311 10.84 -10.20 -5.05
C LEU A 311 10.75 -8.69 -4.86
N ASP A 312 11.89 -8.02 -5.04
CA ASP A 312 12.05 -6.58 -4.84
C ASP A 312 11.98 -5.80 -6.16
N VAL A 313 11.08 -4.82 -6.28
CA VAL A 313 10.92 -4.02 -7.50
C VAL A 313 11.24 -2.55 -7.23
N GLN A 314 12.12 -1.98 -8.04
CA GLN A 314 12.43 -0.55 -8.09
C GLN A 314 12.60 -0.05 -9.53
N LEU A 315 12.86 1.25 -9.71
CA LEU A 315 12.99 1.87 -11.04
C LEU A 315 14.42 2.35 -11.34
N THR A 316 14.79 2.25 -12.61
CA THR A 316 15.97 2.90 -13.19
C THR A 316 15.73 4.38 -13.47
N LYS A 317 16.81 5.09 -13.82
CA LYS A 317 16.79 6.48 -14.31
C LYS A 317 15.84 6.72 -15.47
N ASP A 318 15.75 5.77 -16.40
CA ASP A 318 14.87 5.80 -17.56
C ASP A 318 13.48 5.20 -17.29
N LEU A 319 13.10 5.10 -16.01
CA LEU A 319 11.77 4.70 -15.54
C LEU A 319 11.37 3.30 -16.01
N LYS A 320 12.32 2.37 -16.01
CA LYS A 320 12.09 0.94 -16.25
C LYS A 320 12.14 0.20 -14.94
N THR A 321 11.24 -0.77 -14.76
CA THR A 321 11.28 -1.65 -13.60
C THR A 321 12.49 -2.57 -13.65
N VAL A 322 13.08 -2.80 -12.49
CA VAL A 322 14.13 -3.79 -12.26
C VAL A 322 13.78 -4.56 -11.01
N VAL A 323 14.08 -5.85 -11.02
CA VAL A 323 13.94 -6.71 -9.84
C VAL A 323 15.31 -6.83 -9.17
N TYR A 324 15.47 -6.14 -8.04
CA TYR A 324 16.71 -6.10 -7.24
C TYR A 324 16.47 -5.42 -5.88
N HIS A 325 17.13 -5.91 -4.83
CA HIS A 325 16.89 -5.51 -3.45
C HIS A 325 17.51 -4.17 -3.04
N ASP A 326 18.82 -3.99 -3.16
CA ASP A 326 19.51 -2.81 -2.62
C ASP A 326 19.32 -1.58 -3.53
N PHE A 327 19.27 -0.38 -2.95
CA PHE A 327 19.15 0.85 -3.73
C PHE A 327 20.45 1.22 -4.45
N HIS A 328 21.57 0.69 -3.98
CA HIS A 328 22.92 1.04 -4.41
C HIS A 328 23.71 -0.20 -4.84
N LEU A 329 24.61 0.01 -5.81
CA LEU A 329 25.55 -0.99 -6.33
C LEU A 329 26.96 -0.42 -6.26
N LEU A 330 27.97 -1.30 -6.23
CA LEU A 330 29.36 -0.90 -6.41
C LEU A 330 29.75 -1.10 -7.87
N VAL A 331 30.30 -0.08 -8.51
CA VAL A 331 30.86 -0.16 -9.86
C VAL A 331 32.37 0.05 -9.81
N THR A 332 33.10 -0.72 -10.61
CA THR A 332 34.54 -0.47 -10.81
C THR A 332 34.71 0.61 -11.87
N VAL A 333 35.40 1.70 -11.53
CA VAL A 333 35.80 2.72 -12.51
C VAL A 333 37.25 2.47 -12.90
N ALA A 334 37.50 2.22 -14.19
CA ALA A 334 38.87 2.13 -14.69
C ALA A 334 39.50 3.52 -14.71
N GLY A 335 40.52 3.74 -13.86
CA GLY A 335 41.44 4.87 -13.97
C GLY A 335 40.98 6.19 -13.34
N ARG A 336 41.23 6.34 -12.04
CA ARG A 336 41.75 7.57 -11.44
C ARG A 336 42.70 7.18 -10.31
N ASP A 337 43.99 7.42 -10.52
CA ASP A 337 44.97 7.35 -9.44
C ASP A 337 44.52 8.29 -8.31
N SER A 338 44.05 7.72 -7.20
CA SER A 338 43.89 8.52 -5.98
C SER A 338 45.27 8.91 -5.47
N PRO A 339 45.52 10.16 -5.06
CA PRO A 339 46.83 10.62 -4.59
C PRO A 339 47.20 10.10 -3.19
N SER A 340 46.60 9.00 -2.72
CA SER A 340 46.98 8.34 -1.47
C SER A 340 48.03 7.27 -1.74
N ASN A 341 49.30 7.69 -1.62
CA ASN A 341 50.46 6.81 -1.63
C ASN A 341 50.44 5.85 -0.43
N THR A 342 49.93 4.63 -0.63
CA THR A 342 50.40 3.43 0.08
C THR A 342 50.35 2.25 -0.88
N PRO A 343 51.51 1.76 -1.37
CA PRO A 343 51.55 0.59 -2.22
C PRO A 343 51.37 -0.67 -1.37
N THR A 344 50.24 -1.34 -1.50
CA THR A 344 50.08 -2.73 -1.08
C THR A 344 50.60 -3.64 -2.19
N ALA A 345 51.47 -4.58 -1.82
CA ALA A 345 52.08 -5.52 -2.74
C ALA A 345 51.05 -6.56 -3.20
N GLY A 346 50.55 -6.40 -4.43
CA GLY A 346 49.78 -7.41 -5.17
C GLY A 346 48.32 -7.02 -5.44
N GLY A 347 48.03 -6.62 -6.67
CA GLY A 347 46.66 -6.46 -7.21
C GLY A 347 46.28 -5.01 -7.51
N GLU A 348 45.77 -4.76 -8.71
CA GLU A 348 45.27 -3.47 -9.19
C GLU A 348 44.32 -2.82 -8.16
N ASN A 349 44.60 -1.59 -7.72
CA ASN A 349 43.69 -0.80 -6.89
C ASN A 349 42.47 -0.38 -7.72
N LYS A 350 41.52 -1.29 -7.93
CA LYS A 350 40.20 -0.99 -8.47
C LYS A 350 39.41 -0.24 -7.40
N SER A 351 39.30 1.09 -7.54
CA SER A 351 38.40 1.87 -6.68
C SER A 351 36.95 1.49 -7.00
N LEU A 352 36.27 0.89 -6.03
CA LEU A 352 34.83 0.65 -6.08
C LEU A 352 34.11 1.95 -5.73
N HIS A 353 33.14 2.33 -6.54
CA HIS A 353 32.32 3.51 -6.32
C HIS A 353 30.86 3.09 -6.14
N GLU A 354 30.22 3.62 -5.12
CA GLU A 354 28.80 3.44 -4.88
C GLU A 354 27.98 4.28 -5.86
N ILE A 355 26.96 3.67 -6.47
CA ILE A 355 26.02 4.33 -7.38
C ILE A 355 24.60 3.81 -7.15
N ALA A 356 23.63 4.72 -7.13
CA ALA A 356 22.23 4.35 -6.97
C ALA A 356 21.62 3.80 -8.26
N ILE A 357 20.76 2.80 -8.16
CA ILE A 357 20.04 2.21 -9.30
C ILE A 357 19.19 3.25 -10.03
N LYS A 358 18.57 4.17 -9.28
CA LYS A 358 17.79 5.29 -9.85
C LYS A 358 18.60 6.22 -10.75
N ASP A 359 19.93 6.20 -10.65
CA ASP A 359 20.84 7.06 -11.42
C ASP A 359 21.44 6.35 -12.65
N LEU A 360 21.12 5.06 -12.83
CA LEU A 360 21.53 4.22 -13.96
C LEU A 360 20.34 3.94 -14.89
N THR A 361 20.56 3.96 -16.20
CA THR A 361 19.55 3.44 -17.15
C THR A 361 19.60 1.91 -17.18
N LEU A 362 18.51 1.27 -17.63
CA LEU A 362 18.48 -0.19 -17.76
C LEU A 362 19.60 -0.72 -18.68
N ALA A 363 19.94 0.02 -19.72
CA ALA A 363 21.06 -0.32 -20.60
C ALA A 363 22.40 -0.29 -19.87
N GLN A 364 22.63 0.69 -19.00
CA GLN A 364 23.85 0.77 -18.19
C GLN A 364 23.93 -0.37 -17.17
N LEU A 365 22.82 -0.72 -16.52
CA LEU A 365 22.75 -1.87 -15.59
C LEU A 365 23.15 -3.19 -16.26
N LYS A 366 22.80 -3.37 -17.54
CA LYS A 366 23.10 -4.59 -18.31
C LYS A 366 24.52 -4.64 -18.88
N LEU A 367 25.18 -3.49 -19.05
CA LEU A 367 26.48 -3.39 -19.72
C LEU A 367 27.67 -3.30 -18.76
N LEU A 368 27.46 -2.77 -17.55
CA LEU A 368 28.53 -2.54 -16.59
C LEU A 368 28.69 -3.74 -15.63
N HIS A 369 29.88 -3.85 -15.06
CA HIS A 369 30.17 -4.82 -14.01
C HIS A 369 29.91 -4.18 -12.65
N PHE A 370 29.00 -4.80 -11.90
CA PHE A 370 28.62 -4.39 -10.55
C PHE A 370 28.99 -5.45 -9.53
N GLU A 371 29.26 -4.96 -8.33
CA GLU A 371 29.47 -5.72 -7.13
C GLU A 371 28.45 -5.30 -6.06
N HIS A 372 28.18 -6.22 -5.13
CA HIS A 372 27.22 -5.98 -4.07
C HIS A 372 27.79 -5.02 -3.01
N ILE A 373 26.92 -4.20 -2.39
CA ILE A 373 27.34 -3.19 -1.41
C ILE A 373 28.07 -3.80 -0.19
N SER A 374 27.75 -5.05 0.16
CA SER A 374 28.44 -5.78 1.24
C SER A 374 29.94 -5.94 1.02
N ARG A 375 30.43 -5.83 -0.23
CA ARG A 375 31.87 -5.87 -0.53
C ARG A 375 32.60 -4.58 -0.16
N ALA A 376 31.90 -3.45 0.04
CA ALA A 376 32.52 -2.18 0.44
C ALA A 376 33.21 -2.27 1.82
N ASN A 377 32.70 -3.13 2.71
CA ASN A 377 33.20 -3.28 4.08
C ASN A 377 34.33 -4.32 4.23
N GLY A 378 34.80 -4.91 3.13
CA GLY A 378 36.13 -5.52 3.03
C GLY A 378 36.54 -6.49 4.14
N SER A 379 35.66 -7.38 4.64
CA SER A 379 36.18 -8.52 5.40
C SER A 379 36.86 -9.47 4.41
N PRO A 380 38.18 -9.74 4.53
CA PRO A 380 38.87 -10.72 3.68
C PRO A 380 38.29 -12.14 3.81
N ASP A 381 37.50 -12.40 4.86
CA ASP A 381 36.71 -13.61 5.10
C ASP A 381 35.23 -13.47 4.71
N SER A 382 34.86 -12.51 3.86
CA SER A 382 33.46 -12.44 3.38
C SER A 382 33.15 -13.74 2.61
N PRO A 383 32.15 -14.54 3.03
CA PRO A 383 31.83 -15.82 2.39
C PRO A 383 31.34 -15.70 0.93
N VAL A 384 31.26 -14.48 0.41
CA VAL A 384 30.52 -14.11 -0.81
C VAL A 384 31.42 -14.23 -2.05
N SER A 385 31.48 -15.44 -2.62
CA SER A 385 32.13 -15.69 -3.92
C SER A 385 31.37 -15.08 -5.11
N LEU A 386 30.06 -14.84 -4.95
CA LEU A 386 29.16 -14.50 -6.05
C LEU A 386 29.18 -13.00 -6.36
N SER A 387 29.62 -12.64 -7.56
CA SER A 387 29.49 -11.28 -8.11
C SER A 387 28.06 -11.02 -8.58
N VAL A 388 27.60 -9.77 -8.48
CA VAL A 388 26.27 -9.36 -8.97
C VAL A 388 26.20 -9.56 -10.47
N THR A 389 27.17 -9.01 -11.21
CA THR A 389 27.26 -9.24 -12.66
C THR A 389 27.87 -10.63 -12.93
N PRO A 390 27.25 -11.47 -13.76
CA PRO A 390 27.80 -12.77 -14.13
C PRO A 390 29.17 -12.67 -14.79
N SER A 391 30.01 -13.68 -14.58
CA SER A 391 31.26 -13.83 -15.32
C SER A 391 30.99 -14.15 -16.80
N LYS A 392 31.99 -13.95 -17.68
CA LYS A 392 31.86 -14.27 -19.12
C LYS A 392 31.49 -15.73 -19.41
N ASN A 393 31.71 -16.64 -18.45
CA ASN A 393 31.43 -18.05 -18.59
C ASN A 393 29.99 -18.42 -18.19
N GLU A 394 29.26 -17.50 -17.56
CA GLU A 394 27.88 -17.68 -17.13
C GLU A 394 26.94 -17.10 -18.20
N THR A 395 26.46 -17.95 -19.10
CA THR A 395 25.68 -17.55 -20.28
C THR A 395 24.18 -17.82 -20.17
N ASP A 396 23.69 -18.34 -19.05
CA ASP A 396 22.26 -18.62 -18.86
C ASP A 396 21.49 -17.30 -18.61
N GLU A 397 20.60 -16.95 -19.55
CA GLU A 397 19.78 -15.75 -19.50
C GLU A 397 18.85 -15.71 -18.27
N LEU A 398 18.52 -16.85 -17.67
CA LEU A 398 17.67 -16.91 -16.48
C LEU A 398 18.44 -16.53 -15.20
N HIS A 399 19.77 -16.59 -15.22
CA HIS A 399 20.66 -16.21 -14.12
C HIS A 399 21.09 -14.73 -14.18
N VAL A 400 20.65 -13.99 -15.21
CA VAL A 400 21.01 -12.58 -15.41
C VAL A 400 20.35 -11.72 -14.32
N PRO A 401 21.12 -10.87 -13.62
CA PRO A 401 20.58 -9.94 -12.63
C PRO A 401 19.72 -8.86 -13.27
N PHE A 402 18.95 -8.14 -12.45
CA PHE A 402 18.11 -7.02 -12.89
C PHE A 402 17.08 -7.38 -13.99
N PRO A 403 16.36 -8.52 -13.91
CA PRO A 403 15.25 -8.74 -14.84
C PRO A 403 14.21 -7.64 -14.63
N SER A 404 13.49 -7.25 -15.68
CA SER A 404 12.35 -6.35 -15.51
C SER A 404 11.17 -7.08 -14.87
N LEU A 405 10.23 -6.35 -14.29
CA LEU A 405 9.04 -6.96 -13.69
C LEU A 405 8.23 -7.74 -14.75
N ALA A 406 8.11 -7.20 -15.96
CA ALA A 406 7.49 -7.86 -17.09
C ALA A 406 8.17 -9.19 -17.46
N GLN A 407 9.50 -9.28 -17.35
CA GLN A 407 10.22 -10.54 -17.58
C GLN A 407 9.88 -11.56 -16.49
N VAL A 408 9.82 -11.15 -15.22
CA VAL A 408 9.40 -12.02 -14.11
C VAL A 408 7.96 -12.51 -14.30
N LEU A 409 7.02 -11.60 -14.59
CA LEU A 409 5.61 -11.92 -14.79
C LEU A 409 5.36 -12.88 -15.97
N ARG A 410 6.24 -12.89 -16.99
CA ARG A 410 6.12 -13.81 -18.12
C ARG A 410 6.81 -15.16 -17.92
N ASN A 411 7.95 -15.19 -17.23
CA ASN A 411 8.85 -16.35 -17.26
C ASN A 411 8.92 -17.14 -15.95
N VAL A 412 8.39 -16.63 -14.83
CA VAL A 412 8.23 -17.42 -13.61
C VAL A 412 7.03 -18.36 -13.76
N ASP A 413 7.03 -19.55 -13.15
CA ASP A 413 5.90 -20.50 -13.17
C ASP A 413 4.59 -19.78 -12.79
N GLU A 414 3.52 -19.96 -13.57
CA GLU A 414 2.20 -19.34 -13.31
C GLU A 414 1.50 -19.88 -12.05
N ASN A 415 1.91 -21.05 -11.57
CA ASN A 415 1.30 -21.70 -10.41
C ASN A 415 1.83 -21.16 -9.08
N VAL A 416 3.04 -20.60 -9.05
CA VAL A 416 3.57 -19.93 -7.86
C VAL A 416 3.01 -18.52 -7.78
N GLY A 417 2.60 -18.11 -6.57
CA GLY A 417 2.20 -16.74 -6.34
C GLY A 417 3.40 -15.79 -6.29
N LEU A 418 3.18 -14.51 -6.56
CA LEU A 418 4.21 -13.47 -6.42
C LEU A 418 3.86 -12.54 -5.27
N ASN A 419 4.79 -12.36 -4.33
CA ASN A 419 4.78 -11.25 -3.39
C ASN A 419 5.73 -10.18 -3.96
N ILE A 420 5.18 -9.11 -4.50
CA ILE A 420 5.96 -8.03 -5.12
C ILE A 420 6.21 -6.96 -4.06
N GLU A 421 7.42 -6.93 -3.51
CA GLU A 421 7.87 -5.83 -2.67
C GLU A 421 8.17 -4.61 -3.55
N ILE A 422 7.45 -3.52 -3.33
CA ILE A 422 7.73 -2.23 -3.96
C ILE A 422 8.75 -1.49 -3.09
N LYS A 423 9.99 -1.42 -3.57
CA LYS A 423 11.12 -0.78 -2.86
C LYS A 423 11.05 0.74 -3.02
N TYR A 424 10.71 1.43 -1.95
CA TYR A 424 10.73 2.89 -1.88
C TYR A 424 11.53 3.34 -0.66
N PRO A 425 12.56 4.19 -0.81
CA PRO A 425 13.50 4.51 0.26
C PRO A 425 12.85 5.37 1.34
N MET A 426 13.33 5.20 2.57
CA MET A 426 12.83 5.89 3.76
C MET A 426 13.95 6.58 4.53
N TYR A 427 13.56 7.52 5.39
CA TYR A 427 14.44 8.09 6.41
C TYR A 427 14.59 7.15 7.60
N MET A 428 15.81 7.10 8.14
CA MET A 428 16.17 6.39 9.36
C MET A 428 16.13 7.33 10.58
N LYS A 429 16.03 6.78 11.79
CA LYS A 429 15.99 7.58 13.04
C LYS A 429 17.27 8.39 13.30
N ASP A 430 18.40 7.98 12.76
CA ASP A 430 19.67 8.71 12.85
C ASP A 430 19.76 9.89 11.87
N GLY A 431 18.74 10.09 11.03
CA GLY A 431 18.67 11.14 10.02
C GLY A 431 19.27 10.77 8.66
N SER A 432 19.85 9.57 8.50
CA SER A 432 20.24 9.07 7.20
C SER A 432 19.01 8.70 6.34
N HIS A 433 19.19 8.62 5.02
CA HIS A 433 18.13 8.24 4.09
C HIS A 433 18.64 7.14 3.16
N GLU A 434 17.82 6.12 2.91
CA GLU A 434 18.23 4.94 2.14
C GLU A 434 18.63 5.26 0.69
N CYS A 435 18.03 6.28 0.07
CA CYS A 435 18.38 6.77 -1.27
C CYS A 435 17.76 8.15 -1.57
N GLU A 436 18.48 9.24 -1.32
CA GLU A 436 17.96 10.62 -1.44
C GLU A 436 17.57 11.03 -2.88
N GLY A 437 16.62 11.97 -3.01
CA GLY A 437 16.21 12.51 -4.31
C GLY A 437 15.56 11.45 -5.20
N TYR A 438 14.68 10.63 -4.61
CA TYR A 438 13.98 9.55 -5.29
C TYR A 438 12.80 10.04 -6.15
N PHE A 439 12.17 9.12 -6.89
CA PHE A 439 11.06 9.42 -7.81
C PHE A 439 9.81 9.91 -7.07
N GLU A 440 8.99 10.75 -7.73
CA GLU A 440 7.67 11.14 -7.19
C GLU A 440 6.77 9.91 -7.03
N GLN A 441 6.13 9.77 -5.86
CA GLN A 441 5.43 8.56 -5.42
C GLN A 441 4.30 8.12 -6.36
N ASN A 442 3.44 9.04 -6.83
CA ASN A 442 2.35 8.66 -7.74
C ASN A 442 2.90 8.09 -9.03
N LYS A 443 3.86 8.77 -9.65
CA LYS A 443 4.49 8.33 -10.90
C LYS A 443 5.19 6.98 -10.73
N PHE A 444 5.90 6.79 -9.63
CA PHE A 444 6.61 5.55 -9.32
C PHE A 444 5.64 4.36 -9.21
N VAL A 445 4.58 4.51 -8.40
CA VAL A 445 3.56 3.47 -8.22
C VAL A 445 2.80 3.20 -9.52
N ASP A 446 2.46 4.25 -10.29
CA ASP A 446 1.72 4.10 -11.54
C ASP A 446 2.46 3.23 -12.56
N ILE A 447 3.79 3.38 -12.68
CA ILE A 447 4.61 2.57 -13.59
C ILE A 447 4.55 1.09 -13.21
N ILE A 448 4.71 0.77 -11.92
CA ILE A 448 4.72 -0.61 -11.44
C ILE A 448 3.34 -1.24 -11.59
N LEU A 449 2.27 -0.53 -11.20
CA LEU A 449 0.90 -1.03 -11.32
C LEU A 449 0.48 -1.24 -12.78
N ALA A 450 0.92 -0.37 -13.70
CA ALA A 450 0.69 -0.52 -15.13
C ALA A 450 1.34 -1.81 -15.67
N GLU A 451 2.60 -2.05 -15.33
CA GLU A 451 3.33 -3.24 -15.80
C GLU A 451 2.73 -4.54 -15.24
N VAL A 452 2.26 -4.52 -13.98
CA VAL A 452 1.52 -5.64 -13.40
C VAL A 452 0.18 -5.85 -14.10
N ALA A 453 -0.60 -4.79 -14.33
CA ALA A 453 -1.89 -4.88 -15.01
C ALA A 453 -1.74 -5.49 -16.42
N GLU A 454 -0.70 -5.09 -17.16
CA GLU A 454 -0.44 -5.54 -18.52
C GLU A 454 0.05 -6.99 -18.62
N HIS A 455 0.83 -7.46 -17.64
CA HIS A 455 1.56 -8.73 -17.78
C HIS A 455 1.22 -9.81 -16.75
N ALA A 456 0.43 -9.51 -15.71
CA ALA A 456 0.13 -10.49 -14.65
C ALA A 456 -0.81 -11.62 -15.09
N GLY A 457 -1.67 -11.40 -16.09
CA GLY A 457 -2.70 -12.38 -16.48
C GLY A 457 -3.54 -12.83 -15.29
N ASN A 458 -3.53 -14.13 -15.00
CA ASN A 458 -4.28 -14.77 -13.91
C ASN A 458 -3.42 -15.08 -12.66
N ARG A 459 -2.23 -14.48 -12.55
CA ARG A 459 -1.32 -14.74 -11.43
C ARG A 459 -1.93 -14.32 -10.09
N ARG A 460 -1.55 -15.06 -9.05
CA ARG A 460 -1.78 -14.67 -7.66
C ARG A 460 -0.70 -13.68 -7.27
N ILE A 461 -1.08 -12.44 -7.02
CA ILE A 461 -0.15 -11.37 -6.63
C ILE A 461 -0.58 -10.79 -5.29
N VAL A 462 0.40 -10.53 -4.43
CA VAL A 462 0.29 -9.67 -3.24
C VAL A 462 1.33 -8.57 -3.42
N PHE A 463 0.97 -7.32 -3.23
CA PHE A 463 1.95 -6.24 -3.10
C PHE A 463 2.41 -6.14 -1.65
N SER A 464 3.68 -5.83 -1.44
CA SER A 464 4.17 -5.42 -0.12
C SER A 464 5.10 -4.21 -0.20
N CYS A 465 5.27 -3.48 0.89
CA CYS A 465 6.17 -2.32 0.95
C CYS A 465 6.43 -1.94 2.42
N PHE A 466 7.65 -1.47 2.73
CA PHE A 466 7.99 -0.87 4.03
C PHE A 466 7.49 0.57 4.16
N GLU A 467 7.26 1.26 3.04
CA GLU A 467 6.79 2.64 3.02
C GLU A 467 5.24 2.65 3.10
N PRO A 468 4.67 3.19 4.19
CA PRO A 468 3.22 3.12 4.47
C PRO A 468 2.36 3.99 3.54
N ASP A 469 2.86 5.11 3.04
CA ASP A 469 2.16 5.95 2.07
C ASP A 469 2.02 5.24 0.71
N ILE A 470 3.05 4.52 0.26
CA ILE A 470 3.02 3.67 -0.93
C ILE A 470 1.96 2.57 -0.76
N CYS A 471 1.92 1.88 0.39
CA CYS A 471 0.87 0.90 0.68
C CYS A 471 -0.53 1.51 0.54
N THR A 472 -0.74 2.67 1.16
CA THR A 472 -2.02 3.41 1.10
C THR A 472 -2.34 3.80 -0.34
N MET A 473 -1.36 4.28 -1.10
CA MET A 473 -1.50 4.74 -2.47
C MET A 473 -1.93 3.60 -3.41
N ILE A 474 -1.36 2.40 -3.26
CA ILE A 474 -1.73 1.22 -4.07
C ILE A 474 -3.22 0.89 -3.87
N THR A 475 -3.73 0.90 -2.63
CA THR A 475 -5.15 0.63 -2.36
C THR A 475 -6.10 1.66 -2.96
N LYS A 476 -5.62 2.88 -3.24
CA LYS A 476 -6.40 3.94 -3.88
C LYS A 476 -6.24 3.99 -5.39
N LYS A 477 -5.29 3.24 -5.96
CA LYS A 477 -5.06 3.16 -7.40
C LYS A 477 -5.60 1.87 -8.04
N GLN A 478 -5.81 0.81 -7.26
CA GLN A 478 -6.36 -0.46 -7.74
C GLN A 478 -7.08 -1.25 -6.64
N HIS A 479 -7.92 -2.21 -7.03
CA HIS A 479 -8.69 -3.09 -6.14
C HIS A 479 -8.51 -4.58 -6.40
N LYS A 480 -7.80 -4.96 -7.47
CA LYS A 480 -7.66 -6.35 -7.89
C LYS A 480 -6.76 -7.12 -6.93
N TYR A 481 -5.55 -6.65 -6.66
CA TYR A 481 -4.57 -7.35 -5.84
C TYR A 481 -4.49 -6.79 -4.41
N PRO A 482 -4.36 -7.66 -3.39
CA PRO A 482 -4.16 -7.24 -2.02
C PRO A 482 -2.79 -6.57 -1.80
N VAL A 483 -2.73 -5.76 -0.73
CA VAL A 483 -1.51 -5.10 -0.25
C VAL A 483 -1.25 -5.55 1.18
N SER A 484 -0.02 -5.95 1.50
CA SER A 484 0.46 -6.27 2.84
C SER A 484 1.54 -5.28 3.26
N PHE A 485 1.57 -4.89 4.53
CA PHE A 485 2.55 -3.90 5.00
C PHE A 485 3.76 -4.58 5.63
N LEU A 486 4.97 -4.23 5.20
CA LEU A 486 6.21 -4.71 5.81
C LEU A 486 6.58 -3.84 7.00
N VAL A 487 6.90 -4.49 8.12
CA VAL A 487 7.31 -3.81 9.35
C VAL A 487 8.58 -4.46 9.89
N VAL A 488 9.52 -3.62 10.31
CA VAL A 488 10.75 -4.07 10.98
C VAL A 488 10.48 -4.29 12.47
N GLY A 489 9.68 -3.40 13.07
CA GLY A 489 9.32 -3.52 14.48
C GLY A 489 10.50 -3.25 15.41
N ALA A 490 10.32 -3.53 16.70
CA ALA A 490 11.39 -3.39 17.68
C ALA A 490 12.50 -4.42 17.43
N THR A 491 13.70 -3.94 17.05
CA THR A 491 14.87 -4.77 16.77
C THR A 491 16.16 -4.03 17.14
N ASN A 492 17.22 -4.80 17.41
CA ASN A 492 18.59 -4.27 17.52
C ASN A 492 19.45 -4.61 16.29
N ARG A 493 18.89 -5.27 15.27
CA ARG A 493 19.62 -5.73 14.07
C ARG A 493 19.75 -4.67 12.99
N TYR A 494 18.74 -3.81 12.89
CA TYR A 494 18.63 -2.80 11.84
C TYR A 494 18.49 -1.41 12.46
N MET A 495 18.95 -0.39 11.73
CA MET A 495 18.65 0.99 12.07
C MET A 495 17.13 1.21 11.94
N PRO A 496 16.45 1.68 12.99
CA PRO A 496 15.02 1.99 12.93
C PRO A 496 14.66 3.01 11.86
N PHE A 497 13.52 2.80 11.19
CA PHE A 497 12.90 3.83 10.37
C PHE A 497 12.39 5.00 11.21
N GLN A 498 12.45 6.21 10.63
CA GLN A 498 11.90 7.41 11.26
C GLN A 498 10.37 7.36 11.34
N ASP A 499 9.69 6.76 10.36
CA ASP A 499 8.24 6.60 10.39
C ASP A 499 7.84 5.48 11.37
N ILE A 500 7.14 5.87 12.44
CA ILE A 500 6.72 4.96 13.51
C ILE A 500 5.76 3.88 13.03
N ARG A 501 5.11 4.06 11.87
CA ARG A 501 4.26 3.02 11.27
C ARG A 501 5.10 1.79 10.91
N SER A 502 6.33 1.97 10.43
CA SER A 502 7.23 0.89 10.00
C SER A 502 8.16 0.38 11.10
N ASP A 503 8.35 1.17 12.17
CA ASP A 503 9.21 0.84 13.31
C ASP A 503 8.48 0.17 14.49
N CYS A 504 7.14 0.28 14.59
CA CYS A 504 6.37 -0.30 15.70
C CYS A 504 5.29 -1.26 15.19
N SER A 505 5.41 -2.57 15.47
CA SER A 505 4.46 -3.57 14.95
C SER A 505 3.03 -3.42 15.47
N LYS A 506 2.84 -2.86 16.67
CA LYS A 506 1.51 -2.49 17.15
C LYS A 506 0.88 -1.41 16.27
N ILE A 507 1.63 -0.35 15.96
CA ILE A 507 1.15 0.74 15.10
C ILE A 507 1.00 0.23 13.66
N ALA A 508 1.87 -0.66 13.18
CA ALA A 508 1.77 -1.29 11.88
C ALA A 508 0.48 -2.09 11.70
N ALA A 509 0.11 -2.92 12.70
CA ALA A 509 -1.16 -3.65 12.67
C ALA A 509 -2.36 -2.71 12.68
N ASN A 510 -2.31 -1.64 13.48
CA ASN A 510 -3.34 -0.62 13.49
C ASN A 510 -3.44 0.12 12.14
N PHE A 511 -2.31 0.48 11.55
CA PHE A 511 -2.22 1.11 10.24
C PHE A 511 -2.80 0.20 9.14
N ALA A 512 -2.42 -1.07 9.13
CA ALA A 512 -2.94 -2.04 8.17
C ALA A 512 -4.46 -2.23 8.29
N ALA A 513 -4.99 -2.26 9.52
CA ALA A 513 -6.44 -2.29 9.75
C ALA A 513 -7.12 -1.01 9.25
N GLY A 514 -6.60 0.17 9.62
CA GLY A 514 -7.15 1.47 9.24
C GLY A 514 -7.15 1.70 7.73
N CYS A 515 -6.07 1.32 7.04
CA CYS A 515 -5.95 1.45 5.58
C CYS A 515 -6.59 0.29 4.80
N GLU A 516 -7.27 -0.64 5.50
CA GLU A 516 -7.90 -1.80 4.89
C GLU A 516 -6.92 -2.67 4.07
N LEU A 517 -5.68 -2.81 4.53
CA LEU A 517 -4.66 -3.69 3.94
C LEU A 517 -4.95 -5.17 4.24
N LEU A 518 -4.53 -6.08 3.36
CA LEU A 518 -4.69 -7.52 3.54
C LEU A 518 -4.11 -7.99 4.88
N GLY A 519 -2.94 -7.48 5.24
CA GLY A 519 -2.17 -7.99 6.35
C GLY A 519 -0.89 -7.22 6.65
N VAL A 520 -0.08 -7.81 7.52
CA VAL A 520 1.23 -7.32 7.93
C VAL A 520 2.26 -8.43 7.78
N ASN A 521 3.43 -8.07 7.27
CA ASN A 521 4.63 -8.89 7.19
C ASN A 521 5.53 -8.48 8.38
N PHE A 522 5.39 -9.17 9.50
CA PHE A 522 6.12 -8.90 10.73
C PHE A 522 7.55 -9.44 10.67
N HIS A 523 8.49 -8.71 11.27
CA HIS A 523 9.82 -9.24 11.53
C HIS A 523 9.77 -10.28 12.67
N SER A 524 10.48 -11.39 12.49
CA SER A 524 10.46 -12.53 13.41
C SER A 524 11.00 -12.21 14.81
N GLU A 525 12.06 -11.42 14.93
CA GLU A 525 12.72 -11.15 16.21
C GLU A 525 11.78 -10.53 17.25
N GLU A 526 10.98 -9.53 16.87
CA GLU A 526 10.04 -8.88 17.78
C GLU A 526 8.95 -9.86 18.23
N LEU A 527 8.40 -10.65 17.30
CA LEU A 527 7.31 -11.57 17.60
C LEU A 527 7.72 -12.70 18.54
N LEU A 528 9.00 -13.13 18.50
CA LEU A 528 9.54 -14.11 19.44
C LEU A 528 9.54 -13.58 20.88
N ILE A 529 9.47 -12.26 21.07
CA ILE A 529 9.49 -11.58 22.37
C ILE A 529 8.08 -11.11 22.77
N ASP A 530 7.34 -10.51 21.84
CA ASP A 530 6.01 -9.93 22.07
C ASP A 530 4.95 -10.46 21.08
N ARG A 531 3.90 -11.08 21.63
CA ARG A 531 2.75 -11.61 20.87
C ARG A 531 1.63 -10.58 20.64
N ASN A 532 1.72 -9.40 21.23
CA ASN A 532 0.67 -8.39 21.14
C ASN A 532 0.34 -7.96 19.69
N PRO A 533 1.32 -7.76 18.77
CA PRO A 533 1.00 -7.43 17.38
C PRO A 533 0.12 -8.48 16.67
N ILE A 534 0.33 -9.77 16.98
CA ILE A 534 -0.49 -10.88 16.47
C ILE A 534 -1.92 -10.80 17.00
N THR A 535 -2.09 -10.45 18.28
CA THR A 535 -3.41 -10.29 18.90
C THR A 535 -4.23 -9.19 18.23
N ILE A 536 -3.58 -8.07 17.89
CA ILE A 536 -4.22 -6.97 17.15
C ILE A 536 -4.55 -7.41 15.72
N ALA A 537 -3.64 -8.12 15.04
CA ALA A 537 -3.89 -8.67 13.72
C ALA A 537 -5.10 -9.62 13.72
N ASP A 538 -5.24 -10.48 14.72
CA ASP A 538 -6.40 -11.36 14.88
C ASP A 538 -7.69 -10.58 15.12
N LYS A 539 -7.67 -9.55 15.98
CA LYS A 539 -8.83 -8.66 16.24
C LYS A 539 -9.39 -8.06 14.95
N TYR A 540 -8.52 -7.66 14.02
CA TYR A 540 -8.90 -7.03 12.75
C TYR A 540 -8.93 -7.98 11.55
N GLY A 541 -8.73 -9.29 11.76
CA GLY A 541 -8.75 -10.30 10.70
C GLY A 541 -7.63 -10.15 9.66
N LEU A 542 -6.50 -9.55 10.04
CA LEU A 542 -5.34 -9.34 9.18
C LEU A 542 -4.61 -10.65 8.89
N VAL A 543 -4.08 -10.77 7.67
CA VAL A 543 -3.16 -11.83 7.30
C VAL A 543 -1.81 -11.59 7.97
N LYS A 544 -1.22 -12.63 8.55
CA LYS A 544 0.03 -12.55 9.30
C LYS A 544 1.13 -13.28 8.53
N PHE A 545 1.97 -12.54 7.83
CA PHE A 545 3.23 -13.08 7.32
C PHE A 545 4.37 -12.74 8.28
N VAL A 546 5.38 -13.59 8.33
CA VAL A 546 6.59 -13.36 9.11
C VAL A 546 7.81 -13.50 8.21
N TRP A 547 8.76 -12.59 8.36
CA TRP A 547 10.04 -12.59 7.66
C TRP A 547 11.21 -12.43 8.64
N GLY A 548 12.44 -12.67 8.19
CA GLY A 548 13.66 -12.43 8.96
C GLY A 548 14.51 -13.69 9.17
N ASP A 549 15.74 -13.47 9.64
CA ASP A 549 16.79 -14.49 9.64
C ASP A 549 16.53 -15.66 10.58
N ASP A 550 15.74 -15.46 11.64
CA ASP A 550 15.38 -16.51 12.62
C ASP A 550 14.60 -17.65 11.95
N LEU A 551 13.91 -17.37 10.85
CA LEU A 551 13.14 -18.35 10.09
C LEU A 551 14.02 -19.36 9.36
N ASN A 552 15.34 -19.23 9.38
CA ASN A 552 16.25 -20.28 8.89
C ASN A 552 16.34 -21.47 9.87
N SER A 553 15.84 -21.34 11.11
CA SER A 553 15.68 -22.45 12.06
C SER A 553 14.33 -23.16 11.89
N LYS A 554 14.35 -24.49 11.82
CA LYS A 554 13.14 -25.31 11.73
C LYS A 554 12.31 -25.27 13.01
N GLU A 555 12.98 -25.14 14.16
CA GLU A 555 12.34 -24.97 15.46
C GLU A 555 11.53 -23.66 15.48
N VAL A 556 12.11 -22.56 14.99
CA VAL A 556 11.44 -21.26 14.89
C VAL A 556 10.29 -21.32 13.88
N GLN A 557 10.49 -21.94 12.70
CA GLN A 557 9.40 -22.15 11.74
C GLN A 557 8.23 -22.93 12.35
N LYS A 558 8.53 -23.98 13.14
CA LYS A 558 7.53 -24.78 13.83
C LYS A 558 6.80 -23.97 14.90
N HIS A 559 7.51 -23.16 15.68
CA HIS A 559 6.91 -22.28 16.68
C HIS A 559 5.91 -21.30 16.05
N PHE A 560 6.29 -20.60 14.98
CA PHE A 560 5.38 -19.68 14.30
C PHE A 560 4.14 -20.39 13.72
N LYS A 561 4.32 -21.59 13.18
CA LYS A 561 3.26 -22.40 12.60
C LYS A 561 2.27 -22.93 13.65
N GLU A 562 2.78 -23.56 14.70
CA GLU A 562 1.98 -24.35 15.64
C GLU A 562 1.49 -23.52 16.84
N GLU A 563 2.28 -22.56 17.29
CA GLU A 563 2.00 -21.79 18.52
C GLU A 563 1.48 -20.39 18.23
N MET A 564 1.95 -19.75 17.15
CA MET A 564 1.54 -18.38 16.79
C MET A 564 0.47 -18.30 15.70
N ASN A 565 0.18 -19.42 15.02
CA ASN A 565 -0.86 -19.51 13.98
C ASN A 565 -0.74 -18.42 12.90
N VAL A 566 0.47 -18.23 12.39
CA VAL A 566 0.73 -17.29 11.29
C VAL A 566 0.29 -17.87 9.95
N ASP A 567 -0.06 -17.00 8.99
CA ASP A 567 -0.62 -17.41 7.70
C ASP A 567 0.49 -17.81 6.69
N GLY A 568 1.71 -17.29 6.84
CA GLY A 568 2.84 -17.60 5.98
C GLY A 568 4.20 -17.17 6.52
N LEU A 569 5.26 -17.83 6.07
CA LEU A 569 6.65 -17.50 6.39
C LEU A 569 7.42 -17.16 5.12
N ILE A 570 8.22 -16.09 5.18
CA ILE A 570 9.12 -15.63 4.12
C ILE A 570 10.55 -15.92 4.58
N PHE A 571 11.22 -16.88 3.94
CA PHE A 571 12.54 -17.34 4.37
C PHE A 571 13.38 -17.84 3.20
N ASP A 572 14.68 -17.98 3.44
CA ASP A 572 15.65 -18.46 2.47
C ASP A 572 15.61 -19.99 2.33
N ARG A 573 16.27 -20.54 1.30
CA ARG A 573 16.54 -21.99 1.17
C ARG A 573 15.29 -22.88 1.24
N ILE A 574 14.26 -22.50 0.49
CA ILE A 574 13.05 -23.32 0.35
C ILE A 574 13.42 -24.73 -0.13
N GLY A 575 12.82 -25.75 0.48
CA GLY A 575 12.91 -27.14 0.04
C GLY A 575 14.24 -27.84 0.29
N GLU A 576 15.07 -27.37 1.22
CA GLU A 576 16.21 -28.14 1.76
C GLU A 576 15.79 -29.30 2.70
N ASP A 577 14.48 -29.48 2.94
CA ASP A 577 13.94 -30.62 3.67
C ASP A 577 14.01 -31.91 2.81
N GLU A 578 14.24 -33.08 3.41
CA GLU A 578 14.23 -34.39 2.71
C GLU A 578 12.89 -34.69 2.01
N VAL A 579 11.80 -34.07 2.46
CA VAL A 579 10.47 -34.22 1.88
C VAL A 579 10.10 -32.97 1.08
N MET A 580 10.25 -33.07 -0.24
CA MET A 580 9.76 -32.05 -1.18
C MET A 580 8.25 -31.87 -1.01
N LYS A 581 7.84 -30.67 -0.60
CA LYS A 581 6.42 -30.32 -0.46
C LYS A 581 5.89 -29.84 -1.80
N GLN A 582 4.66 -30.21 -2.13
CA GLN A 582 3.98 -29.63 -3.29
C GLN A 582 3.37 -28.27 -2.94
N ASN A 583 3.41 -27.36 -3.91
CA ASN A 583 2.72 -26.06 -3.86
C ASN A 583 1.22 -26.26 -3.58
N VAL A 584 0.69 -25.50 -2.62
CA VAL A 584 -0.70 -25.60 -2.15
C VAL A 584 -1.69 -25.34 -3.26
N PHE A 585 -1.43 -24.36 -4.15
CA PHE A 585 -2.35 -24.00 -5.22
C PHE A 585 -2.43 -25.09 -6.29
N VAL A 586 -1.31 -25.75 -6.58
CA VAL A 586 -1.29 -26.91 -7.48
C VAL A 586 -2.14 -28.03 -6.89
N VAL A 587 -1.94 -28.38 -5.61
CA VAL A 587 -2.73 -29.42 -4.92
C VAL A 587 -4.22 -29.06 -4.88
N GLU A 588 -4.56 -27.81 -4.55
CA GLU A 588 -5.95 -27.32 -4.53
C GLU A 588 -6.61 -27.42 -5.90
N ASN A 589 -5.90 -27.04 -6.97
CA ASN A 589 -6.40 -27.12 -8.35
C ASN A 589 -6.64 -28.57 -8.80
N HIS A 590 -5.70 -29.49 -8.51
CA HIS A 590 -5.86 -30.91 -8.83
C HIS A 590 -7.05 -31.52 -8.09
N ASN A 591 -7.23 -31.21 -6.81
CA ASN A 591 -8.36 -31.68 -6.02
C ASN A 591 -9.70 -31.15 -6.57
N ARG A 592 -9.76 -29.85 -6.92
CA ARG A 592 -10.93 -29.23 -7.53
C ARG A 592 -11.30 -29.91 -8.86
N ASN A 593 -10.33 -30.08 -9.76
CA ASN A 593 -10.56 -30.72 -11.05
C ASN A 593 -11.01 -32.18 -10.91
N SER A 594 -10.44 -32.91 -9.95
CA SER A 594 -10.81 -34.30 -9.65
C SER A 594 -12.25 -34.42 -9.13
N LEU A 595 -12.70 -33.48 -8.29
CA LEU A 595 -14.09 -33.41 -7.84
C LEU A 595 -15.05 -33.16 -9.00
N PHE A 596 -14.71 -32.23 -9.91
CA PHE A 596 -15.52 -31.97 -11.10
C PHE A 596 -15.60 -33.18 -12.03
N ALA A 597 -14.48 -33.87 -12.28
CA ALA A 597 -14.46 -35.09 -13.09
C ALA A 597 -15.33 -36.21 -12.50
N ARG A 598 -15.30 -36.40 -11.17
CA ARG A 598 -16.18 -37.37 -10.48
C ARG A 598 -17.66 -36.99 -10.58
N SER A 599 -17.98 -35.70 -10.49
CA SER A 599 -19.36 -35.22 -10.60
C SER A 599 -19.95 -35.46 -12.00
N GLN A 600 -19.15 -35.27 -13.06
CA GLN A 600 -19.55 -35.54 -14.44
C GLN A 600 -19.72 -37.06 -14.72
N HIS A 601 -18.92 -37.91 -14.08
CA HIS A 601 -19.07 -39.37 -14.20
C HIS A 601 -20.33 -39.88 -13.51
N ASN A 602 -20.72 -39.31 -12.36
CA ASN A 602 -21.94 -39.71 -11.65
C ASN A 602 -23.23 -39.16 -12.29
N SER A 603 -23.15 -38.14 -13.15
CA SER A 603 -24.31 -37.63 -13.92
C SER A 603 -24.61 -38.41 -15.21
N ARG A 604 -23.80 -39.41 -15.58
CA ARG A 604 -24.14 -40.33 -16.68
C ARG A 604 -25.02 -41.46 -16.16
N SER A 605 -26.34 -41.27 -16.20
CA SER A 605 -27.31 -42.35 -16.06
C SER A 605 -27.07 -43.45 -17.10
N PRO A 606 -27.28 -44.75 -16.79
CA PRO A 606 -27.06 -45.83 -17.74
C PRO A 606 -28.02 -45.67 -18.92
N SER A 607 -27.48 -45.58 -20.14
CA SER A 607 -28.30 -45.63 -21.34
C SER A 607 -29.05 -46.96 -21.37
N MET A 608 -30.38 -46.92 -21.26
CA MET A 608 -31.21 -48.08 -21.57
C MET A 608 -30.95 -48.51 -23.01
N SER A 609 -30.29 -49.66 -23.18
CA SER A 609 -30.21 -50.33 -24.47
C SER A 609 -31.61 -50.77 -24.87
N ARG A 610 -32.20 -50.12 -25.88
CA ARG A 610 -33.39 -50.66 -26.56
C ARG A 610 -32.97 -51.93 -27.30
N ARG A 611 -33.26 -53.10 -26.72
CA ARG A 611 -33.34 -54.36 -27.48
C ARG A 611 -34.59 -54.29 -28.36
N CYS A 612 -34.40 -54.35 -29.68
CA CYS A 612 -35.45 -54.75 -30.60
C CYS A 612 -36.00 -56.12 -30.17
N MET A 613 -37.30 -56.19 -29.94
CA MET A 613 -38.04 -57.44 -30.03
C MET A 613 -38.89 -57.37 -31.29
N SER A 614 -38.56 -58.24 -32.24
CA SER A 614 -39.45 -58.65 -33.32
C SER A 614 -40.57 -59.50 -32.74
N THR A 615 -41.82 -59.10 -32.92
CA THR A 615 -42.97 -59.99 -32.79
C THR A 615 -43.36 -60.46 -34.17
N VAL A 616 -43.18 -61.77 -34.38
CA VAL A 616 -43.93 -62.57 -35.34
C VAL A 616 -45.08 -63.18 -34.55
N GLU A 617 -46.27 -63.11 -35.15
CA GLU A 617 -47.60 -63.58 -34.72
C GLU A 617 -48.32 -62.82 -33.60
#